data_AF-A0A3D2UVH8-F1
#
_entry.id   AF-A0A3D2UVH8-F1
#
_cell.length_a   1.000
_cell.length_b   1.000
_cell.length_c   1.000
_cell.angle_alpha   90.00
_cell.angle_beta   90.00
_cell.angle_gamma   90.00
#
_symmetry.space_group_name_H-M   'P 1'
#
loop_
_entity.id
_entity.type
_entity.pdbx_description
1 polymer ?
#
loop_
_entity_poly.entity_id
_entity_poly.type
_entity_poly.pdbx_seq_one_letter_code
_entity_poly.pdbx_strand_id
1 'polypeptide(L)'
;QVNLTAVTASSLSIADLSLTTAAGALSSLDQINSSISVVTQGRGKVGAVQNRLVRTISNLSITIENLQAAESAIRDADIAEEVALLTRNQILVQASTAMVGQANLIPQSVLQLLQ
;
A
#
# COMPACT_ATOMS: atom_id res chain seq x y z
N GLN A 1 1.42 14.57 -17.67
CA GLN A 1 0.86 15.87 -17.22
C GLN A 1 -0.58 15.94 -17.66
N VAL A 2 -1.51 16.35 -16.79
CA VAL A 2 -2.90 16.63 -17.23
C VAL A 2 -2.87 18.00 -17.88
N ASN A 3 -2.78 18.04 -19.20
CA ASN A 3 -2.83 19.31 -19.94
C ASN A 3 -4.29 19.79 -19.94
N LEU A 4 -4.66 20.54 -18.91
CA LEU A 4 -5.88 21.31 -18.88
C LEU A 4 -5.60 22.67 -19.51
N THR A 5 -6.08 22.87 -20.72
CA THR A 5 -6.22 24.23 -21.29
C THR A 5 -7.02 25.08 -20.31
N ALA A 6 -6.52 26.28 -20.02
CA ALA A 6 -7.22 27.23 -19.14
C ALA A 6 -8.62 27.51 -19.68
N VAL A 7 -9.62 27.43 -18.81
CA VAL A 7 -11.03 27.69 -19.12
C VAL A 7 -11.43 28.99 -18.43
N THR A 8 -11.00 30.12 -19.01
CA THR A 8 -11.37 31.47 -18.57
C THR A 8 -12.34 32.12 -19.55
N ALA A 9 -13.13 33.10 -19.09
CA ALA A 9 -14.06 33.83 -19.95
C ALA A 9 -13.39 34.49 -21.17
N SER A 10 -12.12 34.92 -21.02
CA SER A 10 -11.31 35.43 -22.13
C SER A 10 -10.85 34.33 -23.10
N SER A 11 -10.41 33.17 -22.59
CA SER A 11 -10.00 32.04 -23.45
C SER A 11 -11.17 31.42 -24.23
N LEU A 12 -12.39 31.53 -23.69
CA LEU A 12 -13.63 31.07 -24.34
C LEU A 12 -14.28 32.18 -25.21
N SER A 13 -13.67 33.37 -25.24
CA SER A 13 -14.19 34.57 -25.92
C SER A 13 -15.64 34.90 -25.56
N ILE A 14 -16.05 34.59 -24.31
CA ILE A 14 -17.38 34.92 -23.77
C ILE A 14 -17.44 36.39 -23.34
N ALA A 15 -16.29 37.00 -23.05
CA ALA A 15 -16.19 38.38 -22.57
C ALA A 15 -16.67 39.43 -23.61
N ASP A 16 -16.58 39.12 -24.90
CA ASP A 16 -16.87 40.06 -26.00
C ASP A 16 -18.18 39.75 -26.75
N LEU A 17 -19.10 38.99 -26.13
CA LEU A 17 -20.38 38.65 -26.75
C LEU A 17 -21.26 39.90 -26.94
N SER A 18 -21.84 40.03 -28.13
CA SER A 18 -22.75 41.13 -28.47
C SER A 18 -24.17 40.61 -28.72
N LEU A 19 -25.11 41.07 -27.88
CA LEU A 19 -26.53 40.73 -27.92
C LEU A 19 -27.39 41.85 -28.53
N THR A 20 -26.77 42.88 -29.11
CA THR A 20 -27.47 44.09 -29.58
C THR A 20 -28.23 43.88 -30.89
N THR A 21 -27.93 42.82 -31.64
CA THR A 21 -28.61 42.46 -32.90
C THR A 21 -29.05 41.00 -32.87
N ALA A 22 -30.11 40.66 -33.61
CA ALA A 22 -30.58 39.27 -33.71
C ALA A 22 -29.51 38.31 -34.26
N ALA A 23 -28.71 38.76 -35.24
CA ALA A 23 -27.59 37.98 -35.77
C ALA A 23 -26.45 37.82 -34.76
N GLY A 24 -26.11 38.88 -34.02
CA GLY A 24 -25.11 38.83 -32.95
C GLY A 24 -25.53 37.92 -31.80
N ALA A 25 -26.82 37.91 -31.44
CA ALA A 25 -27.36 37.02 -30.43
C ALA A 25 -27.28 35.54 -30.86
N LEU A 26 -27.55 35.23 -32.12
CA LEU A 26 -27.42 33.86 -32.65
C LEU A 26 -25.98 33.37 -32.63
N SER A 27 -25.04 34.19 -33.10
CA SER A 27 -23.60 33.87 -33.06
C SER A 27 -23.08 33.72 -31.63
N SER A 28 -23.59 34.52 -30.69
CA SER A 28 -23.26 34.43 -29.27
C SER A 28 -23.73 33.11 -28.66
N LEU A 29 -24.89 32.60 -29.09
CA LEU A 29 -25.44 31.32 -28.65
C LEU A 29 -24.55 30.16 -29.12
N ASP A 30 -24.09 30.19 -30.37
CA ASP A 30 -23.15 29.20 -30.90
C ASP A 30 -21.81 29.22 -30.16
N GLN A 31 -21.29 30.42 -29.85
CA GLN A 31 -20.07 30.61 -29.05
C GLN A 31 -20.21 30.00 -27.65
N ILE A 32 -21.36 30.19 -26.99
CA ILE A 32 -21.66 29.59 -25.68
C ILE A 32 -21.74 28.07 -25.77
N ASN A 33 -22.40 27.52 -26.79
CA ASN A 33 -22.47 26.06 -26.97
C ASN A 33 -21.08 25.44 -27.16
N SER A 34 -20.23 26.06 -27.99
CA SER A 34 -18.84 25.63 -28.16
C SER A 34 -18.07 25.69 -26.84
N SER A 35 -18.23 26.77 -26.09
CA SER A 35 -17.63 26.96 -24.77
C SER A 35 -18.03 25.89 -23.76
N ILE A 36 -19.32 25.54 -23.70
CA ILE A 36 -19.85 24.46 -22.85
C ILE A 36 -19.22 23.11 -23.23
N SER A 37 -19.05 22.84 -24.53
CA SER A 37 -18.40 21.62 -25.01
C SER A 37 -16.94 21.54 -24.54
N VAL A 38 -16.18 22.64 -24.62
CA VAL A 38 -14.79 22.72 -24.14
C VAL A 38 -14.70 22.47 -22.63
N VAL A 39 -15.56 23.11 -21.83
CA VAL A 39 -15.61 22.90 -20.37
C VAL A 39 -15.92 21.44 -20.06
N THR A 40 -16.91 20.86 -20.74
CA THR A 40 -17.33 19.47 -20.55
C THR A 40 -16.21 18.49 -20.90
N GLN A 41 -15.47 18.75 -21.98
CA GLN A 41 -14.31 17.96 -22.34
C GLN A 41 -13.20 18.05 -21.28
N GLY A 42 -12.94 19.25 -20.75
CA GLY A 42 -12.01 19.46 -19.63
C GLY A 42 -12.42 18.65 -18.39
N ARG A 43 -13.69 18.72 -17.99
CA ARG A 43 -14.25 17.94 -16.87
C ARG A 43 -14.14 16.44 -17.11
N GLY A 44 -14.40 15.98 -18.33
CA GLY A 44 -14.24 14.58 -18.73
C GLY A 44 -12.80 14.08 -18.57
N LYS A 45 -11.80 14.88 -18.98
CA LYS A 45 -10.38 14.57 -18.79
C LYS A 45 -10.00 14.47 -17.31
N VAL A 46 -10.50 15.38 -16.46
CA VAL A 46 -10.29 15.30 -15.01
C VAL A 46 -10.92 14.04 -14.43
N GLY A 47 -12.17 13.73 -14.81
CA GLY A 47 -12.87 12.53 -14.35
C GLY A 47 -12.16 11.23 -14.76
N ALA A 48 -11.57 11.19 -15.97
CA ALA A 48 -10.78 10.05 -16.42
C ALA A 48 -9.50 9.87 -15.58
N VAL A 49 -8.78 10.97 -15.27
CA VAL A 49 -7.59 10.94 -14.43
C VAL A 49 -7.95 10.56 -12.99
N GLN A 50 -9.05 11.08 -12.45
CA GLN A 50 -9.57 10.70 -11.14
C GLN A 50 -9.88 9.20 -11.09
N ASN A 51 -10.57 8.65 -12.09
CA ASN A 51 -10.82 7.21 -12.17
C ASN A 51 -9.53 6.40 -12.19
N ARG A 52 -8.52 6.85 -12.95
CA ARG A 52 -7.21 6.19 -12.97
C ARG A 52 -6.54 6.24 -11.60
N LEU A 53 -6.55 7.40 -10.93
CA LEU A 53 -6.01 7.55 -9.57
C LEU A 53 -6.69 6.62 -8.58
N VAL A 54 -8.03 6.56 -8.58
CA VAL A 54 -8.81 5.67 -7.70
C VAL A 54 -8.44 4.20 -7.95
N ARG A 55 -8.33 3.79 -9.22
CA ARG A 55 -7.90 2.43 -9.58
C ARG A 55 -6.47 2.14 -9.14
N THR A 56 -5.55 3.08 -9.34
CA THR A 56 -4.16 2.93 -8.91
C THR A 56 -4.07 2.82 -7.38
N ILE A 57 -4.82 3.63 -6.63
CA ILE A 57 -4.87 3.54 -5.17
C ILE A 57 -5.39 2.17 -4.73
N SER A 58 -6.50 1.71 -5.30
CA SER A 58 -7.07 0.39 -4.96
C SER A 58 -6.09 -0.74 -5.26
N ASN A 59 -5.40 -0.71 -6.40
CA ASN A 59 -4.39 -1.70 -6.74
C ASN A 59 -3.18 -1.65 -5.79
N LEU A 60 -2.74 -0.44 -5.41
CA LEU A 60 -1.65 -0.26 -4.45
C LEU A 60 -2.04 -0.78 -3.06
N SER A 61 -3.26 -0.54 -2.60
CA SER A 61 -3.77 -1.08 -1.32
C SER A 61 -3.73 -2.62 -1.31
N ILE A 62 -4.19 -3.27 -2.38
CA ILE A 62 -4.11 -4.75 -2.51
C ILE A 62 -2.65 -5.21 -2.50
N THR A 63 -1.75 -4.47 -3.17
CA THR A 63 -0.32 -4.80 -3.19
C THR A 63 0.30 -4.67 -1.80
N ILE A 64 -0.07 -3.64 -1.05
CA ILE A 64 0.38 -3.43 0.33
C ILE A 64 -0.10 -4.57 1.22
N GLU A 65 -1.37 -4.98 1.13
CA GLU A 65 -1.91 -6.10 1.90
C GLU A 65 -1.15 -7.41 1.61
N ASN A 66 -0.91 -7.71 0.33
CA ASN A 66 -0.14 -8.89 -0.07
C ASN A 66 1.32 -8.84 0.42
N LEU A 67 1.95 -7.67 0.39
CA LEU A 67 3.32 -7.50 0.89
C LEU A 67 3.39 -7.63 2.41
N GLN A 68 2.43 -7.06 3.14
CA GLN A 68 2.34 -7.20 4.60
C GLN A 68 2.10 -8.65 5.01
N ALA A 69 1.24 -9.38 4.29
CA ALA A 69 1.02 -10.81 4.52
C ALA A 69 2.29 -11.63 4.26
N ALA A 70 3.03 -11.33 3.17
CA ALA A 70 4.29 -11.98 2.87
C ALA A 70 5.37 -11.66 3.93
N GLU A 71 5.47 -10.40 4.38
CA GLU A 71 6.37 -9.99 5.46
C GLU A 71 6.04 -10.71 6.77
N SER A 72 4.76 -10.78 7.15
CA SER A 72 4.32 -11.52 8.34
C SER A 72 4.71 -12.98 8.25
N ALA A 73 4.49 -13.64 7.10
CA ALA A 73 4.85 -15.04 6.92
C ALA A 73 6.36 -15.30 7.04
N ILE A 74 7.19 -14.41 6.49
CA ILE A 74 8.65 -14.50 6.64
C ILE A 74 9.05 -14.31 8.10
N ARG A 75 8.55 -13.25 8.74
CA ARG A 75 8.88 -12.93 10.13
C ARG A 75 8.42 -14.03 11.08
N ASP A 76 7.23 -14.57 10.89
CA ASP A 76 6.68 -15.64 11.72
C ASP A 76 7.47 -16.95 11.54
N ALA A 77 7.97 -17.24 10.33
CA ALA A 77 8.85 -18.38 10.08
C ALA A 77 10.21 -18.23 10.78
N ASP A 78 10.85 -17.05 10.68
CA ASP A 78 12.13 -16.77 11.34
C ASP A 78 11.99 -16.84 12.87
N ILE A 79 10.90 -16.31 13.42
CA ILE A 79 10.60 -16.40 14.85
C ILE A 79 10.38 -17.86 15.27
N ALA A 80 9.66 -18.66 14.48
CA ALA A 80 9.46 -20.07 14.78
C ALA A 80 10.78 -20.86 14.81
N GLU A 81 11.70 -20.59 13.87
CA GLU A 81 13.02 -21.23 13.83
C GLU A 81 13.87 -20.82 15.05
N GLU A 82 13.94 -19.54 15.39
CA GLU A 82 14.69 -19.08 16.56
C GLU A 82 14.10 -19.59 17.88
N VAL A 83 12.76 -19.65 18.00
CA VAL A 83 12.11 -20.22 19.18
C VAL A 83 12.39 -21.72 19.29
N ALA A 84 12.44 -22.46 18.18
CA ALA A 84 12.81 -23.86 18.18
C ALA A 84 14.28 -24.06 18.61
N LEU A 85 15.19 -23.22 18.11
CA LEU A 85 16.60 -23.25 18.46
C LEU A 85 16.83 -22.89 19.94
N LEU A 86 16.19 -21.82 20.41
CA LEU A 86 16.17 -21.42 21.83
C LEU A 86 15.65 -22.56 22.71
N THR A 87 14.52 -23.17 22.34
CA THR A 87 13.94 -24.30 23.08
C THR A 87 14.90 -25.49 23.12
N ARG A 88 15.53 -25.85 21.98
CA ARG A 88 16.52 -26.93 21.91
C ARG A 88 17.71 -26.66 22.83
N ASN A 89 18.20 -25.42 22.85
CA ASN A 89 19.30 -25.01 23.73
C ASN A 89 18.88 -25.07 25.21
N GLN A 90 17.66 -24.63 25.55
CA GLN A 90 17.13 -24.72 26.90
C GLN A 90 17.05 -26.17 27.39
N ILE A 91 16.55 -27.08 26.54
CA ILE A 91 16.51 -28.53 26.82
C ILE A 91 17.93 -29.07 26.97
N LEU A 92 18.89 -28.68 26.13
CA LEU A 92 20.29 -29.10 26.23
C LEU A 92 20.93 -28.68 27.55
N VAL A 93 20.66 -27.45 28.01
CA VAL A 93 21.15 -26.95 29.30
C VAL A 93 20.52 -27.73 30.46
N GLN A 94 19.21 -27.97 30.43
CA GLN A 94 18.52 -28.77 31.44
C GLN A 94 18.98 -30.24 31.45
N ALA A 95 19.23 -30.83 30.27
CA ALA A 95 19.76 -32.17 30.14
C ALA A 95 21.22 -32.23 30.63
N SER A 96 22.03 -31.21 30.36
CA SER A 96 23.41 -31.13 30.83
C SER A 96 23.47 -31.03 32.35
N THR A 97 22.61 -30.22 32.98
CA THR A 97 22.55 -30.13 34.45
C THR A 97 22.04 -31.44 35.08
N ALA A 98 21.03 -32.08 34.49
CA ALA A 98 20.55 -33.39 34.93
C ALA A 98 21.62 -34.50 34.73
N MET A 99 22.35 -34.50 33.62
CA MET A 99 23.44 -35.45 33.36
C MET A 99 24.62 -35.24 34.30
N VAL A 100 24.98 -34.01 34.65
CA VAL A 100 26.02 -33.74 35.66
C VAL A 100 25.58 -34.22 37.04
N GLY A 101 24.31 -34.05 37.41
CA GLY A 101 23.74 -34.62 38.63
C GLY A 101 23.82 -36.15 38.64
N GLN A 102 23.41 -36.80 37.55
CA GLN A 102 23.46 -38.26 37.41
C GLN A 102 24.90 -38.80 37.38
N ALA A 103 25.82 -38.10 36.71
CA ALA A 103 27.24 -38.46 36.63
C ALA A 103 27.95 -38.34 37.98
N ASN A 104 27.48 -37.50 38.90
CA ASN A 104 28.03 -37.43 40.28
C ASN A 104 27.56 -38.58 41.18
N LEU A 105 26.41 -39.19 40.89
CA LEU A 105 25.88 -40.33 41.67
C LEU A 105 26.58 -41.65 41.32
N ILE A 106 27.12 -41.77 40.10
CA ILE A 106 27.83 -42.98 39.62
C ILE A 106 29.14 -43.23 40.41
N PRO A 107 30.03 -42.24 40.64
CA PRO A 107 31.23 -42.42 41.47
C PRO A 107 30.92 -42.79 42.93
N GLN A 108 29.85 -42.24 43.52
CA GLN A 108 29.44 -42.57 44.90
C GLN A 108 28.96 -44.01 45.04
N SER A 109 28.24 -44.51 44.05
CA SER A 109 27.79 -45.91 44.04
C SER A 109 28.96 -46.87 43.80
N VAL A 110 29.96 -46.49 42.98
CA VAL A 110 31.20 -47.28 42.83
C VAL A 110 32.03 -47.29 44.13
N LEU A 111 32.08 -46.18 44.88
CA LEU A 111 32.78 -46.12 46.17
C LEU A 111 32.10 -46.98 47.26
N GLN A 112 30.80 -47.24 47.16
CA GLN A 112 30.09 -48.22 47.99
C GLN A 112 30.40 -49.68 47.62
N LEU A 113 30.75 -49.95 46.36
CA LEU A 113 31.12 -51.29 45.88
C LEU A 113 32.59 -51.66 46.15
N LEU A 114 33.44 -50.68 46.47
CA LEU A 114 34.86 -50.88 46.79
C LEU A 114 35.17 -50.90 48.31
N GLN A 115 34.15 -50.77 49.16
CA GLN A 115 34.25 -50.94 50.61
C GLN A 115 33.78 -52.34 51.05
#